data_AF-A0A7K6B0N1-F1
#
_entry.id   AF-A0A7K6B0N1-F1
#
_cell.length_a   1.000
_cell.length_b   1.000
_cell.length_c   1.000
_cell.angle_alpha   90.00
_cell.angle_beta   90.00
_cell.angle_gamma   90.00
#
_symmetry.space_group_name_H-M   'P 1'
#
loop_
_entity.id
_entity.type
_entity.pdbx_description
1 polymer ?
#
loop_
_entity_poly.entity_id
_entity_poly.type
_entity_poly.pdbx_seq_one_letter_code
_entity_poly.pdbx_strand_id
1 'polypeptide(L)'
;YTNAVLSEVLRLGNIVPLGVPRMSTSDTTLAGFHLPKGTTLMTSLTSIMFDKTVWETPDTFNPEHFLENGQYRRREAFLPFSAGKRACPGEQLARTELFIFFTALLQKF
;
A
#
# COMPACT_ATOMS: atom_id res chain seq x y z
N TYR A 1 10.93 7.39 -13.05
CA TYR A 1 11.73 7.16 -11.83
C TYR A 1 11.11 7.77 -10.58
N THR A 2 10.82 9.08 -10.50
CA THR A 2 10.23 9.71 -9.28
C THR A 2 8.99 9.00 -8.73
N ASN A 3 8.05 8.60 -9.59
CA ASN A 3 6.86 7.84 -9.15
C ASN A 3 7.23 6.48 -8.53
N ALA A 4 8.28 5.82 -9.01
CA ALA A 4 8.77 4.57 -8.44
C ALA A 4 9.37 4.80 -7.05
N VAL A 5 10.18 5.85 -6.90
CA VAL A 5 10.73 6.29 -5.61
C VAL A 5 9.61 6.58 -4.60
N LEU A 6 8.60 7.36 -4.98
CA LEU A 6 7.48 7.71 -4.11
C LEU A 6 6.64 6.49 -3.71
N SER A 7 6.41 5.56 -4.64
CA SER A 7 5.73 4.30 -4.33
C SER A 7 6.55 3.44 -3.38
N GLU A 8 7.87 3.39 -3.54
CA GLU A 8 8.75 2.66 -2.62
C GLU A 8 8.82 3.32 -1.24
N VAL A 9 8.78 4.65 -1.14
CA VAL A 9 8.65 5.38 0.14
C VAL A 9 7.38 4.95 0.87
N LEU A 10 6.24 4.89 0.16
CA LEU A 10 4.98 4.43 0.74
C LEU A 10 5.02 2.94 1.11
N ARG A 11 5.68 2.10 0.30
CA ARG A 11 5.80 0.66 0.54
C ARG A 11 6.61 0.36 1.79
N LEU A 12 7.84 0.87 1.84
CA LEU A 12 8.75 0.61 2.94
C LEU A 12 8.36 1.37 4.20
N GLY A 13 7.84 2.60 4.05
CA GLY A 13 7.40 3.42 5.19
C GLY A 13 6.23 2.79 5.95
N ASN A 14 5.29 2.15 5.23
CA ASN A 14 4.19 1.34 5.78
C ASN A 14 3.59 1.90 7.10
N ILE A 15 3.23 3.19 7.07
CA ILE A 15 2.90 3.96 8.28
C ILE A 15 1.59 3.54 8.97
N VAL A 16 0.76 2.71 8.30
CA VAL A 16 -0.48 2.14 8.86
C VAL A 16 -0.43 0.60 8.75
N PRO A 17 0.47 -0.07 9.50
CA PRO A 17 0.83 -1.47 9.26
C PRO A 17 -0.34 -2.47 9.42
N LEU A 18 -1.30 -2.16 10.29
CA LEU A 18 -2.49 -3.00 10.55
C LEU A 18 -3.78 -2.46 9.89
N GLY A 19 -3.65 -1.46 9.02
CA GLY A 19 -4.79 -0.78 8.42
C GLY A 19 -5.70 -0.14 9.48
N VAL A 20 -6.98 0.00 9.15
CA VAL A 20 -8.02 0.51 10.05
C VAL A 20 -8.98 -0.64 10.37
N PRO A 21 -9.37 -0.86 11.64
CA PRO A 21 -10.28 -1.93 12.01
C PRO A 21 -11.55 -1.95 11.17
N ARG A 22 -11.98 -3.15 10.77
CA ARG A 22 -13.23 -3.40 10.05
C ARG A 22 -14.09 -4.38 10.81
N MET A 23 -15.35 -4.50 10.40
CA MET A 23 -16.28 -5.43 11.01
C MET A 23 -17.13 -6.11 9.93
N SER A 24 -17.34 -7.42 10.04
CA SER A 24 -18.28 -8.13 9.18
C SER A 24 -19.70 -7.64 9.41
N THR A 25 -20.40 -7.25 8.32
CA THR A 25 -21.78 -6.76 8.39
C THR A 25 -22.82 -7.88 8.40
N SER A 26 -22.39 -9.08 8.03
CA SER A 26 -23.14 -10.33 8.02
C SER A 26 -22.19 -11.49 8.23
N ASP A 27 -22.74 -12.66 8.55
CA ASP A 27 -22.02 -13.91 8.47
C ASP A 27 -21.42 -14.08 7.07
N THR A 28 -20.16 -14.49 7.00
CA THR A 28 -19.42 -14.62 5.74
C THR A 28 -18.34 -15.70 5.85
N THR A 29 -17.71 -16.01 4.73
CA THR A 29 -16.57 -16.94 4.67
C THR A 29 -15.36 -16.21 4.08
N LEU A 30 -14.22 -16.29 4.75
CA LEU A 30 -12.95 -15.72 4.30
C LEU A 30 -11.87 -16.81 4.34
N ALA A 31 -11.24 -17.08 3.19
CA ALA A 31 -10.20 -18.11 3.07
C ALA A 31 -10.62 -19.49 3.65
N GLY A 32 -11.89 -19.86 3.50
CA GLY A 32 -12.46 -21.10 4.04
C GLY A 32 -12.91 -21.05 5.50
N PHE A 33 -12.64 -19.96 6.23
CA PHE A 33 -13.07 -19.77 7.61
C PHE A 33 -14.41 -19.04 7.68
N HIS A 34 -15.32 -19.57 8.50
CA HIS A 34 -16.58 -18.90 8.80
C HIS A 34 -16.35 -17.74 9.78
N LEU A 35 -16.82 -16.55 9.42
CA LEU A 35 -16.77 -15.34 10.20
C LEU A 35 -18.20 -14.91 10.56
N PRO A 36 -18.62 -15.01 11.82
CA PRO A 36 -19.91 -14.49 12.26
C PRO A 36 -20.03 -12.99 12.01
N LYS A 37 -21.25 -12.49 11.84
CA LYS A 37 -21.55 -11.05 11.85
C LYS A 37 -20.99 -10.39 13.11
N GLY A 38 -20.40 -9.21 12.96
CA GLY A 38 -19.81 -8.47 14.08
C GLY A 38 -18.35 -8.83 14.39
N THR A 39 -17.76 -9.76 13.64
CA THR A 39 -16.34 -10.10 13.78
C THR A 39 -15.47 -8.91 13.38
N THR A 40 -14.59 -8.47 14.28
CA THR A 40 -13.61 -7.42 13.99
C THR A 40 -12.46 -8.00 13.17
N LEU A 41 -12.07 -7.29 12.12
CA LEU A 41 -11.03 -7.67 11.18
C LEU A 41 -9.94 -6.60 11.18
N MET A 42 -8.70 -7.03 11.38
CA MET A 42 -7.50 -6.21 11.18
C MET A 42 -6.79 -6.71 9.92
N THR A 43 -6.49 -5.81 8.99
CA THR A 43 -5.78 -6.15 7.76
C THR A 43 -4.31 -5.84 7.93
N SER A 44 -3.45 -6.88 7.98
CA SER A 44 -2.01 -6.67 7.97
C SER A 44 -1.57 -6.15 6.60
N LEU A 45 -1.39 -4.84 6.46
CA LEU A 45 -0.78 -4.26 5.26
C LEU A 45 0.70 -4.57 5.23
N THR A 46 1.35 -4.69 6.40
CA THR A 46 2.73 -5.17 6.51
C THR A 46 2.95 -6.50 5.81
N SER A 47 2.08 -7.49 6.02
CA SER A 47 2.28 -8.81 5.41
C SER A 47 2.24 -8.76 3.89
N ILE A 48 1.51 -7.80 3.30
CA ILE A 48 1.41 -7.61 1.85
C ILE A 48 2.62 -6.80 1.34
N MET A 49 2.95 -5.71 2.02
CA MET A 49 3.97 -4.74 1.59
C MET A 49 5.40 -5.27 1.77
N PHE A 50 5.60 -6.31 2.58
CA PHE A 50 6.88 -6.98 2.85
C PHE A 50 6.87 -8.47 2.47
N ASP A 51 5.89 -8.92 1.67
CA ASP A 51 5.83 -10.30 1.22
C ASP A 51 7.07 -10.69 0.39
N LYS A 52 7.89 -11.60 0.92
CA LYS A 52 9.13 -12.09 0.29
C LYS A 52 8.90 -12.87 -1.01
N THR A 53 7.66 -13.29 -1.27
CA THR A 53 7.29 -13.95 -2.53
C THR A 53 6.88 -12.96 -3.61
N VAL A 54 6.58 -11.72 -3.23
CA VAL A 54 6.13 -10.66 -4.13
C VAL A 54 7.19 -9.59 -4.36
N TRP A 55 7.97 -9.24 -3.35
CA TRP A 55 8.99 -8.18 -3.46
C TRP A 55 10.38 -8.81 -3.44
N GLU A 56 11.23 -8.45 -4.40
CA GLU A 56 12.57 -9.02 -4.57
C GLU A 56 13.50 -8.67 -3.40
N THR A 57 13.39 -7.45 -2.88
CA THR A 57 14.17 -6.94 -1.74
C THR A 57 13.27 -6.24 -0.73
N PRO A 58 12.38 -6.95 -0.01
CA PRO A 58 11.26 -6.36 0.74
C PRO A 58 11.71 -5.44 1.88
N ASP A 59 12.84 -5.75 2.50
CA ASP A 59 13.38 -5.02 3.66
C ASP A 59 14.35 -3.88 3.25
N THR A 60 14.62 -3.74 1.95
CA THR A 60 15.52 -2.71 1.40
C THR A 60 14.72 -1.67 0.64
N PHE A 61 15.13 -0.41 0.72
CA PHE A 61 14.61 0.63 -0.15
C PHE A 61 15.07 0.40 -1.60
N ASN A 62 14.17 -0.06 -2.45
CA ASN A 62 14.47 -0.36 -3.85
C ASN A 62 13.37 0.14 -4.80
N PRO A 63 13.57 1.30 -5.46
CA PRO A 63 12.62 1.82 -6.45
C PRO A 63 12.37 0.90 -7.65
N GLU A 64 13.28 -0.03 -7.95
CA GLU A 64 13.13 -0.97 -9.07
C GLU A 64 11.93 -1.91 -8.90
N HIS A 65 11.42 -2.10 -7.67
CA HIS A 65 10.16 -2.81 -7.42
C HIS A 65 8.97 -2.23 -8.22
N PHE A 66 9.05 -0.97 -8.64
CA PHE A 66 8.01 -0.25 -9.38
C PHE A 66 8.43 0.12 -10.81
N LEU A 67 9.46 -0.54 -11.35
CA LEU A 67 9.94 -0.33 -12.70
C LEU A 67 9.89 -1.63 -13.51
N GLU A 68 9.44 -1.53 -14.76
CA GLU A 68 9.52 -2.61 -15.74
C GLU A 68 10.00 -2.01 -17.06
N ASN A 69 11.15 -2.47 -17.56
CA ASN A 69 11.81 -1.91 -18.75
C ASN A 69 11.99 -0.37 -18.67
N GLY A 70 12.31 0.14 -17.47
CA GLY A 70 12.48 1.57 -17.20
C GLY A 70 11.18 2.38 -17.10
N GLN A 71 10.02 1.76 -17.31
CA GLN A 71 8.71 2.39 -17.18
C GLN A 71 8.10 2.13 -15.81
N TYR A 72 7.36 3.10 -15.28
CA TYR A 72 6.67 2.93 -14.01
C TYR A 72 5.57 1.88 -14.14
N ARG A 73 5.58 0.89 -13.24
CA ARG A 73 4.54 -0.12 -13.10
C ARG A 73 4.04 -0.17 -11.67
N ARG A 74 2.73 -0.01 -11.50
CA ARG A 74 2.06 -0.25 -10.22
C ARG A 74 1.91 -1.76 -9.99
N ARG A 75 2.27 -2.24 -8.80
CA ARG A 75 2.08 -3.63 -8.35
C ARG A 75 0.70 -3.78 -7.70
N GLU A 76 0.03 -4.92 -7.88
CA GLU A 76 -1.27 -5.18 -7.22
C GLU A 76 -1.13 -5.29 -5.69
N ALA A 77 -0.02 -5.84 -5.21
CA ALA A 77 0.33 -5.90 -3.79
C ALA A 77 0.67 -4.52 -3.18
N PHE A 78 0.66 -3.45 -3.97
CA PHE A 78 0.89 -2.09 -3.46
C PHE A 78 -0.42 -1.46 -2.96
N LEU A 79 -0.71 -1.68 -1.67
CA LEU A 79 -1.95 -1.25 -1.01
C LEU A 79 -1.73 -0.29 0.18
N PRO A 80 -0.95 0.81 0.04
CA PRO A 80 -0.72 1.75 1.15
C PRO A 80 -2.00 2.48 1.60
N PHE A 81 -3.05 2.46 0.77
CA PHE A 81 -4.34 3.11 1.02
C PHE A 81 -5.48 2.10 1.24
N SER A 82 -5.14 0.83 1.56
CA SER A 82 -6.09 -0.28 1.63
C SER A 82 -6.83 -0.52 0.30
N ALA A 83 -7.97 -1.22 0.34
CA ALA A 83 -8.76 -1.57 -0.83
C ALA A 83 -10.27 -1.61 -0.54
N GLY A 84 -11.06 -1.71 -1.61
CA GLY A 84 -12.51 -1.87 -1.56
C GLY A 84 -13.28 -0.60 -1.15
N LYS A 85 -14.53 -0.78 -0.68
CA LYS A 85 -15.48 0.32 -0.41
C LYS A 85 -15.02 1.34 0.65
N ARG A 86 -14.00 1.03 1.45
CA ARG A 86 -13.34 2.03 2.31
C ARG A 86 -11.81 1.97 2.17
N ALA A 87 -11.34 1.89 0.94
CA ALA A 87 -10.02 2.42 0.62
C ALA A 87 -9.96 3.92 1.00
N CYS A 88 -8.76 4.46 1.18
CA CYS A 88 -8.59 5.85 1.61
C CYS A 88 -9.28 6.81 0.62
N PRO A 89 -10.28 7.61 1.03
CA PRO A 89 -10.90 8.59 0.15
C PRO A 89 -9.92 9.71 -0.25
N GLY A 90 -8.85 9.90 0.53
CA GLY A 90 -7.80 10.88 0.27
C GLY A 90 -6.65 10.38 -0.62
N GLU A 91 -6.70 9.17 -1.18
CA GLU A 91 -5.58 8.61 -1.97
C GLU A 91 -5.12 9.56 -3.10
N GLN A 92 -6.06 10.14 -3.84
CA GLN A 92 -5.73 11.03 -4.96
C GLN A 92 -5.07 12.33 -4.50
N LEU A 93 -5.54 12.91 -3.38
CA LEU A 93 -4.94 14.08 -2.78
C LEU A 93 -3.53 13.77 -2.28
N ALA A 94 -3.38 12.70 -1.48
CA ALA A 94 -2.10 12.27 -0.93
C ALA A 94 -1.04 12.00 -2.03
N ARG A 95 -1.43 11.34 -3.13
CA ARG A 95 -0.53 11.12 -4.28
C ARG A 95 -0.07 12.42 -4.92
N THR A 96 -0.98 13.38 -5.05
CA THR A 96 -0.68 14.71 -5.62
C THR A 96 0.26 15.50 -4.72
N GLU A 97 -0.05 15.54 -3.42
CA GLU A 97 0.78 16.21 -2.40
C GLU A 97 2.18 15.61 -2.33
N LEU A 98 2.29 14.28 -2.25
CA LEU A 98 3.59 13.59 -2.23
C LEU A 98 4.41 13.93 -3.47
N PHE A 99 3.80 13.94 -4.65
CA PHE A 99 4.52 14.28 -5.87
C PHE A 99 4.99 15.73 -5.88
N ILE A 100 4.09 16.68 -5.61
CA ILE A 100 4.40 18.11 -5.67
C ILE A 100 5.45 18.48 -4.61
N PHE A 101 5.24 18.12 -3.34
CA PHE A 101 6.17 18.48 -2.28
C PHE A 101 7.54 17.82 -2.48
N PHE A 102 7.59 16.53 -2.82
CA PHE A 102 8.85 15.83 -3.03
C PHE A 102 9.65 16.42 -4.20
N THR A 103 8.99 16.67 -5.34
CA THR A 103 9.67 17.24 -6.51
C THR A 103 10.07 18.70 -6.29
N ALA A 104 9.23 19.52 -5.65
CA ALA A 104 9.56 20.91 -5.36
C ALA A 104 10.75 21.04 -4.39
N LEU A 105 10.83 20.16 -3.38
CA LEU A 105 11.95 20.13 -2.45
C LEU A 105 13.25 19.76 -3.16
N LEU A 106 13.27 18.65 -3.91
CA LEU A 106 14.46 18.18 -4.64
C LEU A 106 14.85 19.07 -5.84
N GLN A 107 13.92 19.84 -6.39
CA GLN A 107 14.22 20.79 -7.46
C GLN A 107 14.99 21.99 -6.91
N LYS A 108 14.71 22.40 -5.67
CA LYS A 108 15.24 23.62 -5.07
C LYS A 108 16.51 23.40 -4.25
N PHE A 109 16.61 22.25 -3.59
CA PHE A 109 17.70 21.89 -2.69
C PHE A 109 18.34 20.58 -3.17
#